data_AF-A0A350X5Q1-F1
#
_entry.id   AF-A0A350X5Q1-F1
#
_cell.length_a   1.000
_cell.length_b   1.000
_cell.length_c   1.000
_cell.angle_alpha   90.00
_cell.angle_beta   90.00
_cell.angle_gamma   90.00
#
_symmetry.space_group_name_H-M   'P 1'
#
loop_
_entity.id
_entity.type
_entity.pdbx_description
1 polymer ?
#
loop_
_entity_poly.entity_id
_entity_poly.type
_entity_poly.pdbx_seq_one_letter_code
_entity_poly.pdbx_strand_id
1 'polypeptide(L)'
;MHIETIYGNLQGLKSSQLKQLQRLYHQRIPGDRITTPEFAQRLAAISAELSEPVCAYLNRRGQVIRVGVGTPRQTQIPPLELPRYGAERLSGIRCLATNLKSEPPSVAALTAMALQRLDVLVVLTVTSEGFERRGGGATGYVKETYLAHLVPNQVLREEKGTEVPTTNGVKIAPVDSGVANWSVSPAMSLDMLTKQDFLDLVDSLEAEFQREFIAQQVDADSDRVLLVGVMTDEMTAQEFQYGIEELARLVDTAGGEVLQAVTQKRSRLHPQTVVGEGKVQEIALTAQTIGANLIVFNRELSPAQVRNLEIQIGIRVVDRTEVILDIFAQRAQSGAGKLQVELAQLEYMLPRLTG
;
A
#
# COMPACT_ATOMS: atom_id res chain seq x y z
N MET A 1 16.04 -22.17 -17.36
CA MET A 1 16.84 -21.09 -16.74
C MET A 1 15.90 -19.91 -16.64
N HIS A 2 15.36 -19.61 -15.45
CA HIS A 2 14.51 -18.44 -15.28
C HIS A 2 15.35 -17.20 -15.62
N ILE A 3 14.91 -16.38 -16.58
CA ILE A 3 15.52 -15.08 -16.82
C ILE A 3 15.19 -14.23 -15.60
N GLU A 4 16.23 -13.81 -14.89
CA GLU A 4 16.10 -12.85 -13.79
C GLU A 4 15.80 -11.47 -14.40
N THR A 5 14.52 -11.12 -14.38
CA THR A 5 14.00 -9.86 -14.93
C THR A 5 14.44 -8.69 -14.06
N ILE A 6 14.94 -7.62 -14.69
CA ILE A 6 15.19 -6.33 -14.02
C ILE A 6 13.98 -5.42 -14.29
N TYR A 7 13.55 -4.67 -13.29
CA TYR A 7 12.38 -3.79 -13.37
C TYR A 7 12.77 -2.30 -13.38
N GLY A 8 11.85 -1.43 -13.78
CA GLY A 8 12.05 0.03 -13.76
C GLY A 8 12.70 0.58 -15.03
N ASN A 9 13.52 1.62 -14.90
CA ASN A 9 14.13 2.32 -16.03
C ASN A 9 15.34 1.55 -16.60
N LEU A 10 15.14 0.85 -17.71
CA LEU A 10 16.21 0.08 -18.37
C LEU A 10 16.81 0.79 -19.59
N GLN A 11 16.35 1.99 -19.91
CA GLN A 11 16.73 2.67 -21.13
C GLN A 11 18.22 3.06 -21.08
N GLY A 12 18.96 2.65 -22.11
CA GLY A 12 20.39 2.99 -22.24
C GLY A 12 21.36 2.12 -21.43
N LEU A 13 20.87 1.11 -20.71
CA LEU A 13 21.75 0.20 -19.95
C LEU A 13 22.55 -0.73 -20.88
N LYS A 14 23.86 -0.84 -20.60
CA LYS A 14 24.75 -1.79 -21.28
C LYS A 14 24.48 -3.22 -20.81
N SER A 15 24.79 -4.20 -21.65
CA SER A 15 24.67 -5.63 -21.29
C SER A 15 25.52 -6.03 -20.07
N SER A 16 26.64 -5.35 -19.83
CA SER A 16 27.46 -5.57 -18.62
C SER A 16 26.76 -5.10 -17.35
N GLN A 17 26.09 -3.95 -17.41
CA GLN A 17 25.33 -3.35 -16.31
C GLN A 17 24.10 -4.20 -15.96
N LEU A 18 23.38 -4.70 -16.97
CA LEU A 18 22.28 -5.64 -16.76
C LEU A 18 22.76 -6.93 -16.06
N LYS A 19 23.90 -7.48 -16.48
CA LYS A 19 24.50 -8.66 -15.82
C LYS A 19 24.92 -8.39 -14.37
N GLN A 20 25.42 -7.19 -14.05
CA GLN A 20 25.72 -6.81 -12.67
C GLN A 20 24.46 -6.77 -11.80
N LEU A 21 23.36 -6.19 -12.31
CA LEU A 21 22.08 -6.16 -11.62
C LEU A 21 21.50 -7.57 -11.42
N GLN A 22 21.57 -8.44 -12.44
CA GLN A 22 21.11 -9.83 -12.34
C GLN A 22 21.88 -10.63 -11.27
N ARG A 23 23.19 -10.42 -11.14
CA ARG A 23 24.00 -11.06 -10.09
C ARG A 23 23.52 -10.77 -8.66
N LEU A 24 22.74 -9.71 -8.43
CA LEU A 24 22.15 -9.43 -7.12
C LEU A 24 21.13 -10.49 -6.71
N TYR A 25 20.36 -11.08 -7.63
CA TYR A 25 19.40 -12.15 -7.32
C TYR A 25 20.05 -13.40 -6.69
N HIS A 26 21.31 -13.64 -7.05
CA HIS A 26 22.08 -14.78 -6.56
C HIS A 26 22.68 -14.52 -5.17
N GLN A 27 22.64 -13.29 -4.67
CA GLN A 27 23.11 -12.98 -3.33
C GLN A 27 22.08 -13.41 -2.30
N ARG A 28 22.58 -13.94 -1.18
CA ARG A 28 21.78 -14.22 0.01
C ARG A 28 22.34 -13.46 1.19
N ILE A 29 21.44 -12.87 1.95
CA ILE A 29 21.75 -12.20 3.21
C ILE A 29 21.20 -13.10 4.34
N PRO A 30 21.81 -13.10 5.53
CA PRO A 30 21.18 -13.68 6.71
C PRO A 30 19.75 -13.15 6.92
N GLY A 31 18.83 -14.04 7.30
CA GLY A 31 17.42 -13.71 7.48
C GLY A 31 17.15 -12.82 8.70
N ASP A 32 18.04 -12.87 9.68
CA ASP A 32 18.03 -12.13 10.95
C ASP A 32 18.55 -10.68 10.86
N ARG A 33 19.08 -10.28 9.70
CA ARG A 33 19.68 -8.96 9.50
C ARG A 33 18.97 -8.20 8.40
N ILE A 34 18.81 -6.88 8.58
CA ILE A 34 18.23 -6.00 7.54
C ILE A 34 19.04 -6.09 6.24
N THR A 35 20.37 -6.01 6.36
CA THR A 35 21.31 -6.13 5.25
C THR A 35 22.70 -6.54 5.75
N THR A 36 23.63 -6.76 4.81
CA THR A 36 25.07 -6.90 5.10
C THR A 36 25.83 -5.69 4.55
N PRO A 37 26.99 -5.34 5.12
CA PRO A 37 27.85 -4.30 4.56
C PRO A 37 28.18 -4.56 3.09
N GLU A 38 28.49 -5.82 2.74
CA GLU A 38 28.88 -6.23 1.39
C GLU A 38 27.75 -6.02 0.39
N PHE A 39 26.53 -6.41 0.75
CA PHE A 39 25.37 -6.25 -0.13
C PHE A 39 24.99 -4.78 -0.31
N ALA A 40 24.95 -4.00 0.78
CA ALA A 40 24.62 -2.58 0.74
C ALA A 40 25.64 -1.78 -0.09
N GLN A 41 26.94 -2.02 0.12
CA GLN A 41 28.00 -1.38 -0.65
C GLN A 41 27.96 -1.77 -2.13
N ARG A 42 27.67 -3.04 -2.44
CA ARG A 42 27.50 -3.50 -3.83
C ARG A 42 26.31 -2.82 -4.51
N LEU A 43 25.17 -2.72 -3.84
CA LEU A 43 23.98 -2.04 -4.37
C LEU A 43 24.26 -0.56 -4.64
N ALA A 44 24.91 0.13 -3.68
CA ALA A 44 25.32 1.52 -3.81
C ALA A 44 26.33 1.75 -4.94
N ALA A 45 27.31 0.85 -5.09
CA ALA A 45 28.29 0.91 -6.18
C ALA A 45 27.64 0.80 -7.56
N ILE A 46 26.69 -0.13 -7.73
CA ILE A 46 25.93 -0.25 -8.97
C ILE A 46 25.14 1.03 -9.23
N SER A 47 24.45 1.57 -8.23
CA SER A 47 23.71 2.83 -8.37
C SER A 47 24.61 4.01 -8.75
N ALA A 48 25.81 4.12 -8.16
CA ALA A 48 26.80 5.13 -8.51
C ALA A 48 27.27 4.99 -9.97
N GLU A 49 27.57 3.76 -10.42
CA GLU A 49 27.97 3.48 -11.81
C GLU A 49 26.86 3.85 -12.82
N LEU A 50 25.61 3.57 -12.47
CA LEU A 50 24.46 3.85 -13.32
C LEU A 50 24.02 5.32 -13.30
N SER A 51 24.44 6.08 -12.27
CA SER A 51 23.87 7.40 -11.96
C SER A 51 22.34 7.39 -11.86
N GLU A 52 21.78 6.25 -11.43
CA GLU A 52 20.36 5.99 -11.26
C GLU A 52 20.13 5.28 -9.92
N PRO A 53 19.02 5.54 -9.20
CA PRO A 53 18.64 4.75 -8.05
C PRO A 53 18.47 3.27 -8.41
N VAL A 54 18.72 2.38 -7.46
CA VAL A 54 18.55 0.93 -7.60
C VAL A 54 17.87 0.40 -6.34
N CYS A 55 16.84 -0.42 -6.54
CA CYS A 55 16.11 -1.08 -5.47
C CYS A 55 16.34 -2.60 -5.52
N ALA A 56 16.51 -3.21 -4.37
CA ALA A 56 16.51 -4.66 -4.18
C ALA A 56 15.47 -5.02 -3.12
N TYR A 57 14.58 -5.94 -3.47
CA TYR A 57 13.55 -6.46 -2.58
C TYR A 57 13.95 -7.86 -2.13
N LEU A 58 13.86 -8.12 -0.83
CA LEU A 58 14.24 -9.39 -0.24
C LEU A 58 13.12 -9.92 0.64
N ASN A 59 12.97 -11.24 0.67
CA ASN A 59 12.07 -11.88 1.64
C ASN A 59 12.76 -12.05 3.02
N ARG A 60 11.99 -12.44 4.05
CA ARG A 60 12.52 -12.73 5.40
C ARG A 60 13.58 -13.83 5.45
N ARG A 61 13.68 -14.70 4.42
CA ARG A 61 14.77 -15.69 4.29
C ARG A 61 16.06 -15.10 3.73
N GLY A 62 16.07 -13.78 3.46
CA GLY A 62 17.20 -13.04 2.92
C GLY A 62 17.52 -13.32 1.46
N GLN A 63 16.57 -13.90 0.71
CA GLN A 63 16.68 -14.08 -0.74
C GLN A 63 16.25 -12.81 -1.45
N VAL A 64 17.01 -12.36 -2.45
CA VAL A 64 16.60 -11.27 -3.33
C VAL A 64 15.54 -11.79 -4.29
N ILE A 65 14.35 -11.21 -4.23
CA ILE A 65 13.17 -11.61 -5.01
C ILE A 65 12.86 -10.63 -6.14
N ARG A 66 13.40 -9.41 -6.09
CA ARG A 66 13.26 -8.41 -7.16
C ARG A 66 14.41 -7.42 -7.13
N VAL A 67 14.86 -7.02 -8.32
CA VAL A 67 15.84 -5.95 -8.52
C VAL A 67 15.30 -4.98 -9.55
N GLY A 68 15.38 -3.68 -9.27
CA GLY A 68 14.93 -2.65 -10.20
C GLY A 68 15.83 -1.43 -10.23
N VAL A 69 15.84 -0.74 -11.37
CA VAL A 69 16.51 0.54 -11.58
C VAL A 69 15.46 1.64 -11.51
N GLY A 70 15.62 2.57 -10.58
CA GLY A 70 14.67 3.62 -10.23
C GLY A 70 14.30 3.59 -8.75
N THR A 71 13.40 4.49 -8.39
CA THR A 71 12.92 4.68 -7.01
C THR A 71 12.02 3.52 -6.54
N PRO A 72 11.74 3.39 -5.22
CA PRO A 72 10.81 2.38 -4.71
C PRO A 72 9.43 2.43 -5.36
N ARG A 73 8.95 3.62 -5.73
CA ARG A 73 7.67 3.80 -6.42
C ARG A 73 7.69 3.27 -7.85
N GLN A 74 8.80 3.44 -8.57
CA GLN A 74 8.94 2.99 -9.96
C GLN A 74 9.20 1.48 -10.05
N THR A 75 9.77 0.88 -9.00
CA THR A 75 10.22 -0.51 -8.99
C THR A 75 9.36 -1.44 -8.13
N GLN A 76 8.29 -0.90 -7.53
CA GLN A 76 7.38 -1.60 -6.62
C GLN A 76 6.86 -2.94 -7.18
N ILE A 77 6.64 -3.88 -6.27
CA ILE A 77 5.97 -5.13 -6.54
C ILE A 77 4.47 -4.83 -6.71
N PRO A 78 3.86 -5.16 -7.85
CA PRO A 78 2.43 -5.00 -8.05
C PRO A 78 1.64 -5.77 -6.98
N PRO A 79 0.48 -5.28 -6.51
CA PRO A 79 -0.22 -5.96 -5.42
C PRO A 79 -0.65 -7.40 -5.74
N LEU A 80 -0.84 -7.75 -7.03
CA LEU A 80 -1.11 -9.12 -7.46
C LEU A 80 0.07 -10.09 -7.24
N GLU A 81 1.31 -9.57 -7.22
CA GLU A 81 2.54 -10.33 -6.96
C GLU A 81 2.91 -10.34 -5.47
N LEU A 82 2.29 -9.48 -4.65
CA LEU A 82 2.53 -9.45 -3.22
C LEU A 82 1.90 -10.67 -2.54
N PRO A 83 2.55 -11.22 -1.51
CA PRO A 83 1.89 -12.15 -0.61
C PRO A 83 0.60 -11.55 -0.06
N ARG A 84 -0.50 -12.31 -0.11
CA ARG A 84 -1.79 -11.88 0.46
C ARG A 84 -1.74 -12.06 1.97
N TYR A 85 -1.53 -10.96 2.69
CA TYR A 85 -1.65 -10.90 4.14
C TYR A 85 -2.74 -9.92 4.55
N GLY A 86 -3.42 -10.20 5.66
CA GLY A 86 -4.41 -9.31 6.25
C GLY A 86 -3.78 -8.05 6.85
N ALA A 87 -4.63 -7.12 7.29
CA ALA A 87 -4.19 -5.86 7.92
C ALA A 87 -3.35 -6.09 9.20
N GLU A 88 -3.40 -7.28 9.80
CA GLU A 88 -2.62 -7.64 10.98
C GLU A 88 -1.12 -7.90 10.72
N ARG A 89 -0.68 -8.06 9.47
CA ARG A 89 0.69 -8.50 9.14
C ARG A 89 1.38 -7.60 8.12
N LEU A 90 2.70 -7.69 8.09
CA LEU A 90 3.56 -7.07 7.08
C LEU A 90 3.78 -8.05 5.93
N SER A 91 4.23 -7.56 4.78
CA SER A 91 4.31 -8.37 3.55
C SER A 91 5.42 -9.42 3.55
N GLY A 92 6.29 -9.43 4.57
CA GLY A 92 7.44 -10.32 4.61
C GLY A 92 8.58 -9.89 3.68
N ILE A 93 8.51 -8.65 3.18
CA ILE A 93 9.41 -8.11 2.17
C ILE A 93 10.09 -6.87 2.73
N ARG A 94 11.41 -6.82 2.65
CA ARG A 94 12.22 -5.63 2.88
C ARG A 94 12.68 -5.03 1.57
N CYS A 95 12.71 -3.71 1.46
CA CYS A 95 13.27 -3.00 0.31
C CYS A 95 14.53 -2.26 0.72
N LEU A 96 15.65 -2.53 0.03
CA LEU A 96 16.83 -1.69 0.05
C LEU A 96 16.83 -0.83 -1.21
N ALA A 97 16.74 0.48 -1.04
CA ALA A 97 16.76 1.45 -2.13
C ALA A 97 17.98 2.36 -1.99
N THR A 98 18.60 2.71 -3.11
CA THR A 98 19.62 3.77 -3.11
C THR A 98 19.00 5.13 -3.39
N ASN A 99 19.62 6.18 -2.85
CA ASN A 99 19.31 7.57 -3.18
C ASN A 99 20.61 8.30 -3.52
N LEU A 100 20.60 9.06 -4.62
CA LEU A 100 21.76 9.85 -5.05
C LEU A 100 21.83 11.21 -4.32
N LYS A 101 20.77 11.58 -3.60
CA LYS A 101 20.70 12.78 -2.77
C LYS A 101 20.82 12.42 -1.29
N SER A 102 21.51 13.28 -0.53
CA SER A 102 21.62 13.18 0.93
C SER A 102 20.38 13.79 1.57
N GLU A 103 19.27 13.08 1.48
CA GLU A 103 17.98 13.48 2.05
C GLU A 103 17.24 12.24 2.61
N PRO A 104 16.37 12.44 3.61
CA PRO A 104 15.47 11.38 4.08
C PRO A 104 14.61 10.80 2.96
N PRO A 105 14.01 9.60 3.16
CA PRO A 105 13.09 9.00 2.20
C PRO A 105 11.97 9.98 1.81
N SER A 106 11.75 10.15 0.51
CA SER A 106 10.67 11.00 0.01
C SER A 106 9.30 10.41 0.36
N VAL A 107 8.27 11.25 0.41
CA VAL A 107 6.88 10.80 0.61
C VAL A 107 6.50 9.73 -0.40
N ALA A 108 6.91 9.85 -1.67
CA ALA A 108 6.67 8.85 -2.69
C ALA A 108 7.29 7.47 -2.37
N ALA A 109 8.47 7.44 -1.76
CA ALA A 109 9.11 6.20 -1.31
C ALA A 109 8.39 5.59 -0.09
N LEU A 110 7.97 6.43 0.85
CA LEU A 110 7.21 6.01 2.05
C LEU A 110 5.80 5.52 1.67
N THR A 111 5.13 6.16 0.71
CA THR A 111 3.87 5.68 0.14
C THR A 111 4.07 4.32 -0.53
N ALA A 112 5.14 4.12 -1.30
CA ALA A 112 5.44 2.81 -1.89
C ALA A 112 5.69 1.73 -0.82
N MET A 113 6.32 2.09 0.30
CA MET A 113 6.49 1.20 1.46
C MET A 113 5.13 0.81 2.07
N ALA A 114 4.25 1.79 2.28
CA ALA A 114 2.92 1.58 2.84
C ALA A 114 2.04 0.72 1.93
N LEU A 115 1.95 1.05 0.64
CA LEU A 115 1.14 0.29 -0.31
C LEU A 115 1.56 -1.19 -0.41
N GLN A 116 2.86 -1.47 -0.32
CA GLN A 116 3.39 -2.83 -0.33
C GLN A 116 3.46 -3.49 1.06
N ARG A 117 3.04 -2.77 2.13
CA ARG A 117 3.18 -3.14 3.53
C ARG A 117 4.56 -3.75 3.86
N LEU A 118 5.63 -3.14 3.36
CA LEU A 118 6.97 -3.68 3.53
C LEU A 118 7.31 -3.83 5.02
N ASP A 119 8.04 -4.89 5.36
CA ASP A 119 8.58 -5.09 6.70
C ASP A 119 9.43 -3.86 7.09
N VAL A 120 10.31 -3.44 6.18
CA VAL A 120 11.12 -2.21 6.28
C VAL A 120 11.47 -1.65 4.89
N LEU A 121 11.67 -0.33 4.82
CA LEU A 121 12.35 0.37 3.73
C LEU A 121 13.68 0.95 4.24
N VAL A 122 14.78 0.54 3.62
CA VAL A 122 16.10 1.14 3.83
C VAL A 122 16.42 2.04 2.66
N VAL A 123 16.84 3.27 2.94
CA VAL A 123 17.40 4.18 1.94
C VAL A 123 18.89 4.37 2.19
N LEU A 124 19.71 3.96 1.22
CA LEU A 124 21.16 4.11 1.22
C LEU A 124 21.53 5.37 0.43
N THR A 125 22.03 6.41 1.10
CA THR A 125 22.56 7.57 0.39
C THR A 125 23.91 7.22 -0.23
N VAL A 126 23.98 7.35 -1.55
CA VAL A 126 25.16 6.99 -2.34
C VAL A 126 26.11 8.18 -2.43
N THR A 127 27.41 7.91 -2.34
CA THR A 127 28.48 8.85 -2.66
C THR A 127 29.23 8.40 -3.92
N SER A 128 29.84 9.36 -4.63
CA SER A 128 30.69 9.11 -5.80
C SER A 128 32.13 8.69 -5.44
N GLU A 129 32.50 8.66 -4.15
CA GLU A 129 33.88 8.48 -3.67
C GLU A 129 34.27 7.04 -3.28
N GLY A 130 33.44 6.04 -3.62
CA GLY A 130 33.73 4.64 -3.28
C GLY A 130 34.85 4.01 -4.12
N PHE A 131 35.41 2.91 -3.62
CA PHE A 131 36.45 2.12 -4.32
C PHE A 131 36.27 0.62 -4.13
N GLU A 132 36.87 -0.18 -5.03
CA GLU A 132 36.94 -1.63 -4.89
C GLU A 132 38.17 -2.06 -4.09
N ARG A 133 37.97 -2.91 -3.08
CA ARG A 133 39.05 -3.53 -2.30
C ARG A 133 39.81 -4.55 -3.16
N ARG A 134 41.10 -4.76 -2.85
CA ARG A 134 41.87 -5.92 -3.36
C ARG A 134 41.12 -7.20 -2.97
N GLY A 135 40.51 -7.87 -3.96
CA GLY A 135 39.62 -9.02 -3.75
C GLY A 135 38.18 -8.87 -4.28
N GLY A 136 37.80 -7.70 -4.84
CA GLY A 136 36.54 -7.54 -5.58
C GLY A 136 35.31 -7.13 -4.76
N GLY A 137 35.52 -6.47 -3.61
CA GLY A 137 34.45 -5.93 -2.76
C GLY A 137 34.37 -4.41 -2.81
N ALA A 138 33.20 -3.87 -3.17
CA ALA A 138 32.93 -2.44 -3.14
C ALA A 138 32.88 -1.91 -1.69
N THR A 139 33.45 -0.74 -1.43
CA THR A 139 33.43 -0.08 -0.12
C THR A 139 33.43 1.44 -0.27
N GLY A 140 32.85 2.15 0.69
CA GLY A 140 32.84 3.62 0.70
C GLY A 140 31.79 4.25 -0.23
N TYR A 141 30.87 3.48 -0.81
CA TYR A 141 29.78 4.01 -1.66
C TYR A 141 28.55 4.43 -0.86
N VAL A 142 28.39 3.96 0.38
CA VAL A 142 27.29 4.35 1.27
C VAL A 142 27.77 5.44 2.23
N LYS A 143 27.19 6.63 2.13
CA LYS A 143 27.47 7.78 3.00
C LYS A 143 26.71 7.67 4.32
N GLU A 144 25.40 7.50 4.23
CA GLU A 144 24.47 7.40 5.35
C GLU A 144 23.28 6.54 4.95
N THR A 145 22.51 6.11 5.95
CA THR A 145 21.34 5.25 5.76
C THR A 145 20.16 5.77 6.57
N TYR A 146 18.96 5.52 6.06
CA TYR A 146 17.71 5.75 6.77
C TYR A 146 16.94 4.43 6.82
N LEU A 147 16.34 4.14 7.97
CA LEU A 147 15.44 3.01 8.17
C LEU A 147 14.03 3.57 8.36
N ALA A 148 13.11 3.14 7.51
CA ALA A 148 11.69 3.44 7.64
C ALA A 148 10.89 2.14 7.80
N HIS A 149 9.82 2.22 8.57
CA HIS A 149 8.87 1.11 8.76
C HIS A 149 7.48 1.67 9.02
N LEU A 150 6.47 0.82 8.85
CA LEU A 150 5.10 1.19 9.21
C LEU A 150 4.92 1.17 10.72
N VAL A 151 4.01 2.00 11.20
CA VAL A 151 3.54 1.98 12.59
C VAL A 151 2.01 1.85 12.59
N PRO A 152 1.41 1.15 13.56
CA PRO A 152 -0.05 1.12 13.69
C PRO A 152 -0.60 2.52 13.95
N ASN A 153 -1.81 2.77 13.46
CA ASN A 153 -2.45 4.07 13.60
C ASN A 153 -2.84 4.32 15.07
N GLN A 154 -2.26 5.33 15.72
CA GLN A 154 -2.56 5.64 17.13
C GLN A 154 -3.84 6.49 17.31
N VAL A 155 -4.51 6.87 16.22
CA VAL A 155 -5.60 7.87 16.19
C VAL A 155 -6.80 7.53 17.09
N LEU A 156 -7.02 6.26 17.45
CA LEU A 156 -8.15 5.89 18.31
C LEU A 156 -7.92 6.09 19.82
N ARG A 157 -6.68 6.38 20.27
CA ARG A 157 -6.40 6.52 21.70
C ARG A 157 -6.58 7.92 22.27
N GLU A 158 -6.44 8.98 21.47
CA GLU A 158 -6.41 10.36 21.98
C GLU A 158 -7.76 11.11 21.88
N GLU A 159 -8.79 10.58 21.23
CA GLU A 159 -10.09 11.26 21.07
C GLU A 159 -11.14 10.94 22.15
N LYS A 160 -10.77 10.43 23.33
CA LYS A 160 -11.71 10.37 24.47
C LYS A 160 -11.91 11.72 25.20
N GLY A 161 -11.42 12.84 24.65
CA GLY A 161 -11.38 14.12 25.40
C GLY A 161 -11.60 15.43 24.67
N THR A 162 -11.81 15.47 23.34
CA THR A 162 -12.00 16.76 22.65
C THR A 162 -13.12 16.67 21.62
N GLU A 163 -14.24 17.33 21.91
CA GLU A 163 -15.37 17.47 20.99
C GLU A 163 -14.95 18.28 19.76
N VAL A 164 -14.73 17.60 18.65
CA VAL A 164 -14.74 18.22 17.31
C VAL A 164 -16.22 18.45 16.95
N PRO A 165 -16.63 19.65 16.51
CA PRO A 165 -18.04 19.91 16.24
C PRO A 165 -18.54 18.99 15.13
N THR A 166 -19.42 18.06 15.50
CA THR A 166 -20.11 17.14 14.60
C THR A 166 -21.30 17.83 13.97
N THR A 167 -21.43 17.74 12.65
CA THR A 167 -22.72 17.93 11.97
C THR A 167 -23.13 16.56 11.43
N ASN A 168 -24.17 15.97 12.01
CA ASN A 168 -24.79 14.69 11.60
C ASN A 168 -23.87 13.46 11.44
N GLY A 169 -22.85 13.31 12.29
CA GLY A 169 -22.19 12.02 12.53
C GLY A 169 -21.17 11.55 11.47
N VAL A 170 -20.94 12.29 10.38
CA VAL A 170 -19.91 11.95 9.39
C VAL A 170 -18.72 12.89 9.56
N LYS A 171 -17.57 12.34 9.98
CA LYS A 171 -16.30 13.08 10.00
C LYS A 171 -15.81 13.31 8.57
N ILE A 172 -16.12 14.48 8.00
CA ILE A 172 -15.51 14.94 6.74
C ILE A 172 -14.26 15.74 7.09
N ALA A 173 -13.12 15.07 7.23
CA ALA A 173 -11.84 15.73 7.45
C ALA A 173 -11.31 16.34 6.14
N PRO A 174 -10.76 17.57 6.15
CA PRO A 174 -9.93 18.08 5.07
C PRO A 174 -8.69 17.18 4.91
N VAL A 175 -8.40 16.76 3.68
CA VAL A 175 -7.49 15.64 3.32
C VAL A 175 -5.99 15.95 3.44
N ASP A 176 -5.60 17.05 4.09
CA ASP A 176 -4.20 17.52 4.10
C ASP A 176 -3.45 17.34 5.44
N SER A 177 -4.10 16.84 6.49
CA SER A 177 -3.41 16.45 7.75
C SER A 177 -3.24 14.93 7.81
N GLY A 178 -2.40 14.39 6.92
CA GLY A 178 -2.09 12.97 6.89
C GLY A 178 -1.38 12.55 8.18
N VAL A 179 -2.08 11.80 9.03
CA VAL A 179 -1.42 11.02 10.08
C VAL A 179 -0.66 9.91 9.36
N ALA A 180 0.60 10.17 9.07
CA ALA A 180 1.48 9.24 8.39
C ALA A 180 1.75 8.04 9.31
N ASN A 181 1.22 6.86 8.95
CA ASN A 181 1.42 5.60 9.67
C ASN A 181 2.80 4.98 9.40
N TRP A 182 3.86 5.79 9.42
CA TRP A 182 5.23 5.33 9.27
C TRP A 182 6.19 6.11 10.16
N SER A 183 7.24 5.42 10.59
CA SER A 183 8.38 6.00 11.28
C SER A 183 9.58 6.04 10.34
N VAL A 184 10.42 7.06 10.49
CA VAL A 184 11.69 7.20 9.77
C VAL A 184 12.77 7.51 10.80
N SER A 185 13.83 6.71 10.82
CA SER A 185 14.97 6.92 11.70
C SER A 185 15.72 8.22 11.34
N PRO A 186 16.46 8.81 12.30
CA PRO A 186 17.55 9.72 11.95
C PRO A 186 18.56 9.05 11.01
N ALA A 187 19.36 9.86 10.32
CA ALA A 187 20.47 9.37 9.51
C ALA A 187 21.43 8.54 10.39
N MET A 188 21.76 7.33 9.94
CA MET A 188 22.67 6.43 10.66
C MET A 188 23.73 5.83 9.74
N SER A 189 24.83 5.37 10.32
CA SER A 189 25.89 4.70 9.57
C SER A 189 25.45 3.31 9.10
N LEU A 190 26.08 2.81 8.04
CA LEU A 190 25.84 1.45 7.56
C LEU A 190 26.15 0.39 8.63
N ASP A 191 27.18 0.62 9.45
CA ASP A 191 27.53 -0.29 10.56
C ASP A 191 26.38 -0.37 11.58
N MET A 192 25.83 0.78 11.97
CA MET A 192 24.69 0.85 12.90
C MET A 192 23.46 0.14 12.33
N LEU A 193 23.16 0.33 11.03
CA LEU A 193 22.06 -0.37 10.36
C LEU A 193 22.25 -1.88 10.39
N THR A 194 23.46 -2.38 10.12
CA THR A 194 23.73 -3.83 10.05
C THR A 194 23.70 -4.53 11.41
N LYS A 195 23.71 -3.77 12.50
CA LYS A 195 23.60 -4.26 13.88
C LYS A 195 22.15 -4.27 14.39
N GLN A 196 21.20 -3.72 13.64
CA GLN A 196 19.78 -3.80 14.00
C GLN A 196 19.31 -5.26 13.92
N ASP A 197 18.57 -5.70 14.94
CA ASP A 197 17.90 -7.00 14.91
C ASP A 197 16.63 -6.88 14.07
N PHE A 198 16.65 -7.51 12.89
CA PHE A 198 15.54 -7.40 11.97
C PHE A 198 14.32 -8.21 12.43
N LEU A 199 14.55 -9.37 13.05
CA LEU A 199 13.43 -10.23 13.47
C LEU A 199 12.73 -9.63 14.67
N ASP A 200 13.48 -9.15 15.66
CA ASP A 200 12.89 -8.48 16.83
C ASP A 200 12.07 -7.25 16.45
N LEU A 201 12.56 -6.43 15.50
CA LEU A 201 11.84 -5.28 14.98
C LEU A 201 10.51 -5.70 14.32
N VAL A 202 10.55 -6.68 13.42
CA VAL A 202 9.36 -7.13 12.69
C VAL A 202 8.36 -7.81 13.62
N ASP A 203 8.81 -8.69 14.51
CA ASP A 203 7.96 -9.38 15.48
C ASP A 203 7.29 -8.39 16.43
N SER A 204 8.02 -7.36 16.87
CA SER A 204 7.46 -6.28 17.69
C SER A 204 6.39 -5.49 16.94
N LEU A 205 6.65 -5.10 15.68
CA LEU A 205 5.68 -4.38 14.85
C LEU A 205 4.44 -5.22 14.56
N GLU A 206 4.59 -6.49 14.19
CA GLU A 206 3.46 -7.38 13.93
C GLU A 206 2.64 -7.63 15.21
N ALA A 207 3.27 -7.73 16.38
CA ALA A 207 2.56 -7.80 17.65
C ALA A 207 1.78 -6.51 17.96
N GLU A 208 2.30 -5.33 17.57
CA GLU A 208 1.57 -4.07 17.67
C GLU A 208 0.39 -4.00 16.68
N PHE A 209 0.59 -4.36 15.40
CA PHE A 209 -0.49 -4.41 14.41
C PHE A 209 -1.59 -5.40 14.81
N GLN A 210 -1.22 -6.58 15.31
CA GLN A 210 -2.17 -7.58 15.75
C GLN A 210 -2.97 -7.11 16.98
N ARG A 211 -2.33 -6.43 17.93
CA ARG A 211 -3.04 -5.84 19.08
C ARG A 211 -4.05 -4.79 18.66
N GLU A 212 -3.67 -3.89 17.75
CA GLU A 212 -4.56 -2.86 17.23
C GLU A 212 -5.71 -3.47 16.43
N PHE A 213 -5.42 -4.46 15.58
CA PHE A 213 -6.43 -5.16 14.80
C PHE A 213 -7.42 -5.93 15.68
N ILE A 214 -6.96 -6.63 16.73
CA ILE A 214 -7.84 -7.31 17.69
C ILE A 214 -8.68 -6.30 18.47
N ALA A 215 -8.11 -5.17 18.90
CA ALA A 215 -8.89 -4.12 19.56
C ALA A 215 -10.01 -3.62 18.65
N GLN A 216 -9.71 -3.38 17.37
CA GLN A 216 -10.69 -2.96 16.37
C GLN A 216 -11.71 -4.06 16.03
N GLN A 217 -11.33 -5.34 15.97
CA GLN A 217 -12.25 -6.46 15.72
C GLN A 217 -13.17 -6.77 16.90
N VAL A 218 -12.64 -6.71 18.14
CA VAL A 218 -13.47 -6.92 19.34
C VAL A 218 -14.50 -5.80 19.50
N ASP A 219 -14.22 -4.62 18.94
CA ASP A 219 -15.18 -3.51 18.83
C ASP A 219 -16.11 -3.60 17.60
N ALA A 220 -15.82 -4.45 16.59
CA ALA A 220 -16.53 -4.45 15.31
C ALA A 220 -17.10 -5.83 14.93
N ASP A 221 -18.41 -5.99 15.14
CA ASP A 221 -19.24 -7.07 14.55
C ASP A 221 -19.72 -6.71 13.11
N SER A 222 -19.16 -5.63 12.53
CA SER A 222 -19.62 -4.95 11.31
C SER A 222 -18.49 -4.65 10.32
N ASP A 223 -18.80 -4.64 9.02
CA ASP A 223 -17.84 -4.24 7.97
C ASP A 223 -17.36 -2.80 8.15
N ARG A 224 -16.06 -2.55 8.11
CA ARG A 224 -15.45 -1.23 8.29
C ARG A 224 -15.16 -0.59 6.94
N VAL A 225 -15.95 0.43 6.60
CA VAL A 225 -16.13 0.89 5.23
C VAL A 225 -15.44 2.21 4.94
N LEU A 226 -14.72 2.25 3.81
CA LEU A 226 -14.27 3.48 3.16
C LEU A 226 -15.19 3.81 1.98
N LEU A 227 -15.87 4.96 2.02
CA LEU A 227 -16.70 5.42 0.91
C LEU A 227 -15.84 6.12 -0.15
N VAL A 228 -16.15 5.90 -1.42
CA VAL A 228 -15.48 6.59 -2.54
C VAL A 228 -16.50 7.29 -3.43
N GLY A 229 -16.34 8.61 -3.57
CA GLY A 229 -17.16 9.47 -4.41
C GLY A 229 -16.39 10.11 -5.55
N VAL A 230 -16.95 10.10 -6.77
CA VAL A 230 -16.41 10.88 -7.89
C VAL A 230 -17.44 11.93 -8.31
N MET A 231 -17.07 13.21 -8.28
CA MET A 231 -17.93 14.30 -8.73
C MET A 231 -17.59 14.64 -10.19
N THR A 232 -18.56 14.46 -11.09
CA THR A 232 -18.45 14.89 -12.49
C THR A 232 -18.95 16.32 -12.69
N ASP A 233 -18.63 16.93 -13.82
CA ASP A 233 -19.07 18.30 -14.14
C ASP A 233 -20.60 18.40 -14.33
N GLU A 234 -21.25 17.27 -14.56
CA GLU A 234 -22.71 17.14 -14.69
C GLU A 234 -23.44 17.16 -13.34
N MET A 235 -22.72 17.08 -12.22
CA MET A 235 -23.28 17.04 -10.88
C MET A 235 -23.10 18.37 -10.16
N THR A 236 -24.13 18.84 -9.47
CA THR A 236 -23.97 19.92 -8.51
C THR A 236 -23.27 19.42 -7.25
N ALA A 237 -22.61 20.33 -6.51
CA ALA A 237 -21.96 19.98 -5.25
C ALA A 237 -22.96 19.42 -4.22
N GLN A 238 -24.20 19.91 -4.25
CA GLN A 238 -25.28 19.45 -3.37
C GLN A 238 -25.71 18.02 -3.71
N GLU A 239 -25.99 17.71 -4.98
CA GLU A 239 -26.36 16.35 -5.40
C GLU A 239 -25.27 15.33 -5.07
N PHE A 240 -24.01 15.70 -5.29
CA PHE A 240 -22.87 14.85 -4.94
C PHE A 240 -22.81 14.55 -3.43
N GLN A 241 -22.95 15.59 -2.60
CA GLN A 241 -22.95 15.46 -1.15
C GLN A 241 -24.11 14.60 -0.66
N TYR A 242 -25.33 14.84 -1.16
CA TYR A 242 -26.50 14.02 -0.85
C TYR A 242 -26.30 12.55 -1.19
N GLY A 243 -25.68 12.25 -2.34
CA GLY A 243 -25.39 10.88 -2.74
C GLY A 243 -24.42 10.16 -1.80
N ILE A 244 -23.42 10.86 -1.26
CA ILE A 244 -22.46 10.28 -0.31
C ILE A 244 -23.12 10.04 1.05
N GLU A 245 -23.91 10.99 1.53
CA GLU A 245 -24.67 10.84 2.78
C GLU A 245 -25.70 9.72 2.70
N GLU A 246 -26.36 9.58 1.56
CA GLU A 246 -27.27 8.48 1.29
C GLU A 246 -26.54 7.14 1.30
N LEU A 247 -25.41 7.03 0.60
CA LEU A 247 -24.62 5.81 0.60
C LEU A 247 -24.15 5.44 2.00
N ALA A 248 -23.77 6.42 2.82
CA ALA A 248 -23.40 6.17 4.22
C ALA A 248 -24.56 5.54 5.01
N ARG A 249 -25.79 6.05 4.82
CA ARG A 249 -27.00 5.45 5.44
C ARG A 249 -27.30 4.05 4.91
N LEU A 250 -27.04 3.78 3.63
CA LEU A 250 -27.21 2.43 3.06
C LEU A 250 -26.22 1.45 3.70
N VAL A 251 -24.95 1.84 3.83
CA VAL A 251 -23.93 1.01 4.48
C VAL A 251 -24.29 0.73 5.94
N ASP A 252 -24.69 1.74 6.70
CA ASP A 252 -25.16 1.59 8.09
C ASP A 252 -26.35 0.61 8.18
N THR A 253 -27.30 0.74 7.24
CA THR A 253 -28.45 -0.16 7.13
C THR A 253 -28.06 -1.61 6.81
N ALA A 254 -26.97 -1.80 6.05
CA ALA A 254 -26.44 -3.13 5.73
C ALA A 254 -25.62 -3.75 6.88
N GLY A 255 -25.44 -3.02 7.99
CA GLY A 255 -24.63 -3.45 9.13
C GLY A 255 -23.15 -3.14 8.98
N GLY A 256 -22.77 -2.16 8.16
CA GLY A 256 -21.40 -1.67 8.03
C GLY A 256 -21.17 -0.35 8.78
N GLU A 257 -19.98 -0.15 9.31
CA GLU A 257 -19.50 1.08 9.95
C GLU A 257 -18.72 1.93 8.93
N VAL A 258 -19.22 3.12 8.60
CA VAL A 258 -18.49 4.05 7.72
C VAL A 258 -17.40 4.78 8.50
N LEU A 259 -16.14 4.50 8.19
CA LEU A 259 -14.99 5.13 8.83
C LEU A 259 -14.67 6.52 8.23
N GLN A 260 -14.70 6.62 6.90
CA GLN A 260 -14.33 7.84 6.18
C GLN A 260 -14.92 7.84 4.75
N ALA A 261 -14.96 9.02 4.11
CA ALA A 261 -15.24 9.17 2.68
C ALA A 261 -14.07 9.86 1.94
N VAL A 262 -13.66 9.30 0.81
CA VAL A 262 -12.68 9.86 -0.11
C VAL A 262 -13.38 10.35 -1.36
N THR A 263 -13.15 11.60 -1.75
CA THR A 263 -13.82 12.22 -2.90
C THR A 263 -12.83 12.70 -3.96
N GLN A 264 -13.24 12.66 -5.23
CA GLN A 264 -12.45 13.20 -6.34
C GLN A 264 -13.35 13.96 -7.32
N LYS A 265 -13.01 15.21 -7.64
CA LYS A 265 -13.64 15.95 -8.73
C LYS A 265 -12.91 15.68 -10.05
N ARG A 266 -13.63 15.30 -11.12
CA ARG A 266 -13.09 15.09 -12.47
C ARG A 266 -14.15 15.32 -13.54
N SER A 267 -13.75 15.90 -14.67
CA SER A 267 -14.66 16.07 -15.82
C SER A 267 -15.15 14.73 -16.39
N ARG A 268 -14.25 13.75 -16.52
CA ARG A 268 -14.56 12.41 -17.04
C ARG A 268 -13.95 11.30 -16.18
N LEU A 269 -14.70 10.21 -16.07
CA LEU A 269 -14.32 9.00 -15.35
C LEU A 269 -13.16 8.28 -16.03
N HIS A 270 -12.29 7.71 -15.21
CA HIS A 270 -11.26 6.82 -15.73
C HIS A 270 -11.92 5.50 -16.19
N PRO A 271 -11.69 5.04 -17.43
CA PRO A 271 -12.40 3.89 -17.97
C PRO A 271 -12.15 2.60 -17.16
N GLN A 272 -10.96 2.45 -16.58
CA GLN A 272 -10.55 1.22 -15.89
C GLN A 272 -10.78 1.22 -14.38
N THR A 273 -10.93 2.38 -13.74
CA THR A 273 -10.91 2.50 -12.27
C THR A 273 -11.87 3.58 -11.73
N VAL A 274 -12.62 4.27 -12.60
CA VAL A 274 -13.44 5.47 -12.35
C VAL A 274 -12.72 6.70 -11.78
N VAL A 275 -11.73 6.50 -10.91
CA VAL A 275 -10.80 7.49 -10.36
C VAL A 275 -9.44 7.45 -11.05
N GLY A 276 -8.64 8.51 -10.90
CA GLY A 276 -7.26 8.52 -11.44
C GLY A 276 -6.30 7.62 -10.65
N GLU A 277 -5.19 7.18 -11.27
CA GLU A 277 -4.19 6.29 -10.65
C GLU A 277 -3.67 6.80 -9.30
N GLY A 278 -3.31 8.08 -9.21
CA GLY A 278 -2.88 8.68 -7.94
C GLY A 278 -3.96 8.62 -6.85
N LYS A 279 -5.23 8.65 -7.24
CA LYS A 279 -6.36 8.54 -6.30
C LYS A 279 -6.62 7.09 -5.89
N VAL A 280 -6.37 6.12 -6.77
CA VAL A 280 -6.39 4.69 -6.39
C VAL A 280 -5.36 4.42 -5.30
N GLN A 281 -4.15 4.96 -5.45
CA GLN A 281 -3.08 4.86 -4.45
C GLN A 281 -3.47 5.55 -3.14
N GLU A 282 -4.07 6.74 -3.21
CA GLU A 282 -4.59 7.44 -2.04
C GLU A 282 -5.66 6.62 -1.32
N ILE A 283 -6.64 6.08 -2.04
CA ILE A 283 -7.70 5.22 -1.49
C ILE A 283 -7.09 3.99 -0.79
N ALA A 284 -6.13 3.32 -1.44
CA ALA A 284 -5.46 2.17 -0.85
C ALA A 284 -4.71 2.52 0.44
N LEU A 285 -4.00 3.65 0.44
CA LEU A 285 -3.30 4.14 1.62
C LEU A 285 -4.28 4.50 2.74
N THR A 286 -5.36 5.23 2.43
CA THR A 286 -6.39 5.62 3.40
C THR A 286 -7.05 4.40 4.01
N ALA A 287 -7.45 3.43 3.19
CA ALA A 287 -8.09 2.20 3.66
C ALA A 287 -7.19 1.42 4.62
N GLN A 288 -5.91 1.28 4.30
CA GLN A 288 -4.94 0.66 5.21
C GLN A 288 -4.73 1.50 6.48
N THR A 289 -4.74 2.83 6.34
CA THR A 289 -4.48 3.76 7.45
C THR A 289 -5.57 3.67 8.52
N ILE A 290 -6.84 3.64 8.09
CA ILE A 290 -7.99 3.60 9.01
C ILE A 290 -8.43 2.17 9.36
N GLY A 291 -7.85 1.15 8.70
CA GLY A 291 -8.23 -0.25 8.91
C GLY A 291 -9.55 -0.64 8.23
N ALA A 292 -9.91 0.02 7.12
CA ALA A 292 -11.08 -0.37 6.35
C ALA A 292 -10.86 -1.72 5.67
N ASN A 293 -11.85 -2.61 5.73
CA ASN A 293 -11.84 -3.94 5.10
C ASN A 293 -12.78 -4.01 3.88
N LEU A 294 -13.55 -2.95 3.61
CA LEU A 294 -14.48 -2.83 2.49
C LEU A 294 -14.42 -1.42 1.89
N ILE A 295 -14.41 -1.34 0.56
CA ILE A 295 -14.47 -0.07 -0.17
C ILE A 295 -15.78 -0.01 -0.95
N VAL A 296 -16.57 1.03 -0.72
CA VAL A 296 -17.88 1.20 -1.38
C VAL A 296 -17.86 2.43 -2.28
N PHE A 297 -18.10 2.22 -3.57
CA PHE A 297 -18.20 3.33 -4.54
C PHE A 297 -19.64 3.85 -4.65
N ASN A 298 -19.81 5.17 -4.63
CA ASN A 298 -21.10 5.82 -4.86
C ASN A 298 -21.48 5.89 -6.35
N ARG A 299 -21.50 4.73 -7.00
CA ARG A 299 -21.92 4.51 -8.39
C ARG A 299 -21.85 3.02 -8.70
N GLU A 300 -22.41 2.64 -9.84
CA GLU A 300 -22.18 1.33 -10.43
C GLU A 300 -20.77 1.23 -11.02
N LEU A 301 -20.17 0.06 -10.89
CA LEU A 301 -18.87 -0.26 -11.46
C LEU A 301 -19.01 -1.42 -12.44
N SER A 302 -18.27 -1.38 -13.55
CA SER A 302 -18.19 -2.55 -14.43
C SER A 302 -17.37 -3.67 -13.76
N PRO A 303 -17.54 -4.94 -14.16
CA PRO A 303 -16.76 -6.05 -13.63
C PRO A 303 -15.25 -5.82 -13.74
N ALA A 304 -14.79 -5.28 -14.88
CA ALA A 304 -13.39 -4.95 -15.10
C ALA A 304 -12.90 -3.83 -14.16
N GLN A 305 -13.75 -2.83 -13.86
CA GLN A 305 -13.40 -1.77 -12.92
C GLN A 305 -13.23 -2.29 -11.50
N VAL A 306 -14.15 -3.14 -11.03
CA VAL A 306 -14.03 -3.79 -9.71
C VAL A 306 -12.73 -4.57 -9.63
N ARG A 307 -12.48 -5.49 -10.58
CA ARG A 307 -11.24 -6.27 -10.58
C ARG A 307 -9.99 -5.41 -10.60
N ASN A 308 -9.94 -4.38 -11.43
CA ASN A 308 -8.78 -3.48 -11.51
C ASN A 308 -8.57 -2.73 -10.20
N LEU A 309 -9.65 -2.28 -9.54
CA LEU A 309 -9.59 -1.59 -8.26
C LEU A 309 -9.16 -2.56 -7.15
N GLU A 310 -9.75 -3.74 -7.05
CA GLU A 310 -9.35 -4.77 -6.07
C GLU A 310 -7.90 -5.20 -6.25
N ILE A 311 -7.45 -5.40 -7.50
CA ILE A 311 -6.05 -5.73 -7.80
C ILE A 311 -5.12 -4.60 -7.37
N GLN A 312 -5.50 -3.33 -7.55
CA GLN A 312 -4.63 -2.20 -7.22
C GLN A 312 -4.67 -1.82 -5.74
N ILE A 313 -5.81 -2.02 -5.06
CA ILE A 313 -6.04 -1.60 -3.68
C ILE A 313 -5.77 -2.75 -2.69
N GLY A 314 -6.00 -4.00 -3.10
CA GLY A 314 -5.82 -5.19 -2.25
C GLY A 314 -6.94 -5.42 -1.24
N ILE A 315 -8.06 -4.71 -1.35
CA ILE A 315 -9.25 -4.79 -0.48
C ILE A 315 -10.47 -5.05 -1.37
N ARG A 316 -11.50 -5.73 -0.84
CA ARG A 316 -12.76 -5.96 -1.54
C ARG A 316 -13.40 -4.62 -1.92
N VAL A 317 -13.82 -4.51 -3.17
CA VAL A 317 -14.47 -3.32 -3.71
C VAL A 317 -15.87 -3.67 -4.13
N VAL A 318 -16.84 -2.96 -3.56
CA VAL A 318 -18.26 -3.09 -3.91
C VAL A 318 -18.77 -1.78 -4.47
N ASP A 319 -19.79 -1.89 -5.30
CA ASP A 319 -20.46 -0.74 -5.88
C ASP A 319 -21.81 -0.49 -5.19
N ARG A 320 -22.45 0.62 -5.54
CA ARG A 320 -23.71 1.02 -4.90
C ARG A 320 -24.82 -0.03 -5.06
N THR A 321 -24.85 -0.74 -6.17
CA THR A 321 -25.89 -1.73 -6.47
C THR A 321 -25.73 -2.96 -5.59
N GLU A 322 -24.50 -3.40 -5.33
CA GLU A 322 -24.22 -4.53 -4.43
C GLU A 322 -24.71 -4.25 -2.99
N VAL A 323 -24.42 -3.07 -2.45
CA VAL A 323 -24.91 -2.67 -1.11
C VAL A 323 -26.43 -2.70 -1.02
N ILE A 324 -27.12 -2.24 -2.07
CA ILE A 324 -28.59 -2.25 -2.11
C ILE A 324 -29.12 -3.69 -2.14
N LEU A 325 -28.49 -4.57 -2.92
CA LEU A 325 -28.86 -5.99 -2.99
C LEU A 325 -28.66 -6.69 -1.64
N ASP A 326 -27.57 -6.39 -0.92
CA ASP A 326 -27.29 -6.94 0.41
C ASP A 326 -28.35 -6.53 1.44
N ILE A 327 -28.79 -5.26 1.43
CA ILE A 327 -29.89 -4.78 2.27
C ILE A 327 -31.18 -5.53 1.96
N PHE A 328 -31.50 -5.74 0.67
CA PHE A 328 -32.69 -6.50 0.29
C PHE A 328 -32.60 -7.96 0.72
N ALA A 329 -31.43 -8.58 0.64
CA ALA A 329 -31.21 -9.96 1.08
C ALA A 329 -31.46 -10.10 2.58
N GLN A 330 -30.97 -9.16 3.40
CA GLN A 330 -31.21 -9.14 4.84
C GLN A 330 -32.69 -8.92 5.20
N ARG A 331 -33.43 -8.16 4.39
CA ARG A 331 -34.84 -7.80 4.64
C ARG A 331 -35.86 -8.77 4.05
N ALA A 332 -35.49 -9.63 3.11
CA ALA A 332 -36.41 -10.53 2.43
C ALA A 332 -36.93 -11.64 3.36
N GLN A 333 -38.15 -11.51 3.87
CA GLN A 333 -38.76 -12.48 4.79
C GLN A 333 -39.62 -13.55 4.08
N SER A 334 -40.30 -13.20 2.99
CA SER A 334 -41.20 -14.11 2.27
C SER A 334 -40.45 -15.01 1.28
N GLY A 335 -40.99 -16.20 1.00
CA GLY A 335 -40.37 -17.14 0.04
C GLY A 335 -40.22 -16.54 -1.36
N ALA A 336 -41.24 -15.84 -1.86
CA ALA A 336 -41.17 -15.13 -3.14
C ALA A 336 -40.15 -13.98 -3.13
N GLY A 337 -40.07 -13.23 -2.02
CA GLY A 337 -39.12 -12.13 -1.88
C GLY A 337 -37.67 -12.61 -1.86
N LYS A 338 -37.39 -13.71 -1.14
CA LYS A 338 -36.05 -14.32 -1.11
C LYS A 338 -35.60 -14.75 -2.51
N LEU A 339 -36.47 -15.43 -3.26
CA LEU A 339 -36.18 -15.86 -4.63
C LEU A 339 -35.91 -14.69 -5.59
N GLN A 340 -36.65 -13.59 -5.46
CA GLN A 340 -36.44 -12.41 -6.29
C GLN A 340 -35.10 -11.73 -6.00
N VAL A 341 -34.73 -11.63 -4.73
CA VAL A 341 -33.42 -11.06 -4.35
C VAL A 341 -32.28 -11.97 -4.80
N GLU A 342 -32.41 -13.27 -4.61
CA GLU A 342 -31.41 -14.24 -5.04
C GLU A 342 -31.23 -14.22 -6.57
N LEU A 343 -32.32 -14.11 -7.34
CA LEU A 343 -32.25 -13.92 -8.78
C LEU A 343 -31.50 -12.63 -9.15
N ALA A 344 -31.81 -11.50 -8.51
CA ALA A 344 -31.14 -10.23 -8.76
C ALA A 344 -29.64 -10.28 -8.41
N GLN A 345 -29.28 -10.95 -7.30
CA GLN A 345 -27.89 -11.21 -6.94
C GLN A 345 -27.18 -12.08 -7.98
N LEU A 346 -27.83 -13.15 -8.46
CA LEU A 346 -27.26 -14.01 -9.51
C LEU A 346 -27.06 -13.26 -10.82
N GLU A 347 -28.05 -12.47 -11.27
CA GLU A 347 -27.95 -11.64 -12.47
C GLU A 347 -26.82 -10.62 -12.38
N TYR A 348 -26.66 -10.01 -11.20
CA TYR A 348 -25.59 -9.05 -10.93
C TYR A 348 -24.20 -9.72 -10.85
N MET A 349 -24.10 -10.91 -10.26
CA MET A 349 -22.86 -11.66 -10.10
C MET A 349 -22.39 -12.36 -11.37
N LEU A 350 -23.30 -12.84 -12.22
CA LEU A 350 -22.97 -13.61 -13.42
C LEU A 350 -21.90 -12.95 -14.32
N PRO A 351 -22.01 -11.67 -14.74
CA PRO A 351 -20.97 -11.01 -15.53
C PRO A 351 -19.67 -10.76 -14.76
N ARG A 352 -19.70 -10.82 -13.42
CA ARG A 352 -18.55 -10.60 -12.53
C ARG A 352 -17.77 -11.87 -12.22
N LEU A 353 -18.36 -13.04 -12.44
CA LEU A 353 -17.72 -14.35 -12.27
C LEU A 353 -16.98 -14.83 -13.53
N THR A 354 -17.42 -14.39 -14.71
CA THR A 354 -16.90 -14.89 -16.00
C THR A 354 -15.81 -14.02 -16.63
N GLY A 355 -15.59 -12.81 -16.13
CA GLY A 355 -14.58 -11.88 -16.62
C GLY A 355 -13.52 -11.64 -15.58
#